data_AF-G0NNX0-F1
#
_entry.id   AF-G0NNX0-F1
#
_cell.length_a   1.000
_cell.length_b   1.000
_cell.length_c   1.000
_cell.angle_alpha   90.00
_cell.angle_beta   90.00
_cell.angle_gamma   90.00
#
_symmetry.space_group_name_H-M   'P 1'
#
loop_
_entity.id
_entity.type
_entity.pdbx_description
1 polymer ?
#
loop_
_entity_poly.entity_id
_entity_poly.type
_entity_poly.pdbx_seq_one_letter_code
_entity_poly.pdbx_strand_id
1 'polypeptide(L)'
;MAGSTSLTALLLLLIPVTYAMVVWPVLDRNTTRSTIVRPRNWAEKNLGQWCRNFTVNEHTQCPQASAFHQFDCCGPHETECCFAIQGWVIVILTIVGTCGAIILIFAALLKLNLICPLPYSQKPTPPTYTGIQE
;
A
#
# COMPACT_ATOMS: atom_id res chain seq x y z
N MET A 1 3.71 21.94 19.93
CA MET A 1 4.49 21.67 18.69
C MET A 1 4.36 20.22 18.18
N ALA A 2 4.00 19.22 19.00
CA ALA A 2 3.84 17.83 18.56
C ALA A 2 2.63 17.53 17.64
N GLY A 3 1.62 18.42 17.62
CA GLY A 3 0.42 18.23 16.81
C GLY A 3 0.60 18.43 15.30
N SER A 4 1.45 19.39 14.88
CA SER A 4 1.63 19.67 13.45
C SER A 4 2.53 18.64 12.76
N THR A 5 3.53 18.09 13.46
CA THR A 5 4.43 17.06 12.93
C THR A 5 3.75 15.71 12.75
N SER A 6 2.79 15.37 13.62
CA SER A 6 2.01 14.13 13.50
C SER A 6 1.01 14.20 12.34
N LEU A 7 0.39 15.36 12.12
CA LEU A 7 -0.52 15.59 11.01
C LEU A 7 0.21 15.56 9.66
N THR A 8 1.39 16.16 9.56
CA THR A 8 2.21 16.12 8.34
C THR A 8 2.72 14.70 8.04
N ALA A 9 3.15 13.95 9.05
CA ALA A 9 3.53 12.54 8.87
C ALA A 9 2.36 11.68 8.35
N LEU A 10 1.14 11.91 8.87
CA LEU A 10 -0.06 11.22 8.39
C LEU A 10 -0.41 11.59 6.94
N LEU A 11 -0.27 12.87 6.56
CA LEU A 11 -0.50 13.30 5.17
C LEU A 11 0.52 12.69 4.21
N LEU A 12 1.80 12.59 4.60
CA LEU A 12 2.86 11.99 3.79
C LEU A 12 2.59 10.50 3.49
N LEU A 13 1.94 9.79 4.42
CA LEU A 13 1.58 8.39 4.22
C LEU A 13 0.43 8.18 3.23
N LEU A 14 -0.35 9.22 2.90
CA LEU A 14 -1.45 9.15 1.93
C LEU A 14 -1.03 9.50 0.50
N ILE A 15 0.16 10.10 0.32
CA ILE A 15 0.73 10.44 -0.99
C ILE A 15 0.78 9.24 -1.97
N PRO A 16 1.13 8.01 -1.57
CA PRO A 16 1.15 6.87 -2.49
C PRO A 16 -0.20 6.61 -3.17
N VAL A 17 -1.32 6.94 -2.48
CA VAL A 17 -2.67 6.75 -3.01
C VAL A 17 -2.96 7.70 -4.16
N THR A 18 -2.42 8.93 -4.13
CA THR A 18 -2.63 9.90 -5.22
C THR A 18 -1.86 9.54 -6.49
N TYR A 19 -0.86 8.66 -6.39
CA TYR A 19 -0.14 8.10 -7.54
C TYR A 19 -0.71 6.76 -8.00
N ALA A 20 -1.65 6.17 -7.25
CA ALA A 20 -2.30 4.90 -7.60
C ALA A 20 -3.45 5.07 -8.61
N MET A 21 -3.56 6.22 -9.28
CA MET A 21 -4.61 6.48 -10.28
C MET A 21 -4.46 5.46 -11.42
N VAL A 22 -5.27 4.41 -11.39
CA VAL A 22 -5.35 3.43 -12.47
C VAL A 22 -6.00 4.11 -13.67
N VAL A 23 -5.20 4.51 -14.65
CA VAL A 23 -5.70 4.94 -15.95
C VAL A 23 -6.23 3.69 -16.65
N TRP A 24 -7.55 3.51 -16.62
CA TRP A 24 -8.19 2.49 -17.44
C TRP A 24 -8.05 2.89 -18.91
N PRO A 25 -7.48 2.04 -19.79
CA PRO A 25 -7.44 2.36 -21.20
C PRO A 25 -8.88 2.51 -21.69
N VAL A 26 -9.16 3.64 -22.35
CA VAL A 26 -10.45 3.89 -22.97
C VAL A 26 -10.60 2.84 -24.08
N LEU A 27 -11.47 1.85 -23.86
CA LEU A 27 -11.77 0.86 -24.89
C LEU A 27 -12.49 1.57 -26.03
N ASP A 28 -11.80 1.68 -27.15
CA ASP A 28 -12.36 2.29 -28.35
C ASP A 28 -13.45 1.36 -28.90
N ARG A 29 -14.72 1.71 -28.69
CA ARG A 29 -15.92 0.89 -28.98
C ARG A 29 -16.00 0.38 -30.43
N ASN A 30 -15.25 1.00 -31.34
CA ASN A 30 -15.30 0.74 -32.77
C ASN A 30 -14.27 -0.31 -33.26
N THR A 31 -13.37 -0.78 -32.39
CA THR A 31 -12.50 -1.93 -32.72
C THR A 31 -13.25 -3.24 -32.50
N THR A 32 -14.06 -3.57 -33.49
CA THR A 32 -14.60 -4.90 -33.84
C THR A 32 -14.83 -5.86 -32.66
N ARG A 33 -16.04 -5.77 -32.11
CA ARG A 33 -16.79 -6.82 -31.41
C ARG A 33 -16.23 -8.25 -31.60
N SER A 34 -15.48 -8.71 -30.60
CA SER A 34 -15.66 -10.01 -29.93
C SER A 34 -15.57 -11.28 -30.81
N THR A 35 -14.38 -11.63 -31.29
CA THR A 35 -13.97 -13.05 -31.43
C THR A 35 -13.16 -13.55 -30.23
N ILE A 36 -12.82 -12.66 -29.30
CA ILE A 36 -12.09 -13.02 -28.07
C ILE A 36 -13.05 -13.77 -27.14
N VAL A 37 -12.89 -15.09 -27.07
CA VAL A 37 -13.58 -15.93 -26.10
C VAL A 37 -13.17 -15.45 -24.70
N ARG A 38 -14.15 -14.98 -23.90
CA ARG A 38 -13.89 -14.60 -22.51
C ARG A 38 -13.31 -15.82 -21.79
N PRO A 39 -12.15 -15.70 -21.12
CA PRO A 39 -11.55 -16.82 -20.40
C PRO A 39 -12.55 -17.38 -19.39
N ARG A 40 -12.66 -18.72 -19.30
CA ARG A 40 -13.69 -19.37 -18.46
C ARG A 40 -13.25 -19.47 -17.00
N ASN A 41 -11.95 -19.45 -16.77
CA ASN A 41 -11.33 -19.57 -15.46
C ASN A 41 -10.09 -18.65 -15.37
N TRP A 42 -9.57 -18.49 -14.15
CA TRP A 42 -8.44 -17.60 -13.87
C TRP A 42 -7.12 -18.08 -14.50
N ALA A 43 -6.95 -19.39 -14.70
CA ALA A 43 -5.77 -19.98 -15.31
C ALA A 43 -5.65 -19.64 -16.81
N GLU A 44 -6.78 -19.46 -17.50
CA GLU A 44 -6.84 -19.07 -18.91
C GLU A 44 -6.71 -17.57 -19.14
N LYS A 45 -6.73 -16.77 -18.07
CA LYS A 45 -6.62 -15.31 -18.18
C LYS A 45 -5.15 -14.95 -18.41
N ASN A 46 -4.78 -14.76 -19.67
CA ASN A 46 -3.56 -14.04 -20.02
C ASN A 46 -3.69 -12.60 -19.52
N LEU A 47 -3.18 -12.34 -18.32
CA LEU A 47 -3.17 -11.01 -17.69
C LEU A 47 -2.13 -10.07 -18.33
N GLY A 48 -1.35 -10.56 -19.29
CA GLY A 48 -0.41 -9.74 -20.06
C GLY A 48 -1.17 -8.73 -20.91
N GLN A 49 -0.94 -7.45 -20.65
CA GLN A 49 -1.42 -6.34 -21.47
C GLN A 49 -0.73 -6.37 -22.84
N TRP A 50 -1.42 -5.90 -23.86
CA TRP A 50 -0.81 -5.62 -25.16
C TRP A 50 -0.45 -4.15 -25.22
N CYS A 51 0.81 -3.85 -25.52
CA CYS A 51 1.28 -2.49 -25.80
C CYS A 51 1.43 -2.34 -27.30
N ARG A 52 0.64 -1.45 -27.89
CA ARG A 52 0.55 -1.28 -29.34
C ARG A 52 0.42 0.18 -29.70
N ASN A 53 1.24 0.60 -30.65
CA ASN A 53 1.14 1.91 -31.26
C ASN A 53 0.89 1.76 -32.75
N PHE A 54 -0.31 2.19 -33.17
CA PHE A 54 -0.75 2.09 -34.56
C PHE A 54 -0.03 3.05 -35.51
N THR A 55 0.53 4.16 -34.98
CA THR A 55 1.22 5.16 -35.79
C THR A 55 2.57 4.63 -36.28
N VAL A 56 3.29 3.89 -35.43
CA VAL A 56 4.60 3.29 -35.77
C VAL A 56 4.51 1.82 -36.17
N ASN A 57 3.29 1.23 -36.17
CA ASN A 57 3.03 -0.19 -36.45
C ASN A 57 3.82 -1.18 -35.58
N GLU A 58 4.12 -0.80 -34.34
CA GLU A 58 4.79 -1.67 -33.37
C GLU A 58 3.81 -2.21 -32.35
N HIS A 59 4.02 -3.47 -31.94
CA HIS A 59 3.24 -4.11 -30.90
C HIS A 59 4.06 -5.14 -30.13
N THR A 60 3.90 -5.12 -28.81
CA THR A 60 4.57 -6.04 -27.89
C THR A 60 3.52 -6.65 -26.97
N GLN A 61 3.55 -7.97 -26.84
CA GLN A 61 2.77 -8.66 -25.82
C GLN A 61 3.57 -8.69 -24.52
N CYS A 62 3.02 -8.12 -23.46
CA CYS A 62 3.66 -8.18 -22.16
C CYS A 62 3.60 -9.58 -21.56
N PRO A 63 4.59 -9.96 -20.74
CA PRO A 63 4.59 -11.24 -20.06
C PRO A 63 3.39 -11.36 -19.11
N GLN A 64 3.15 -12.57 -18.64
CA GLN A 64 2.02 -12.86 -17.76
C GLN A 64 2.14 -12.05 -16.46
N ALA A 65 1.17 -11.18 -16.21
CA ALA A 65 1.03 -10.48 -14.95
C ALA A 65 0.54 -11.41 -13.84
N SER A 66 0.56 -10.92 -12.58
CA SER A 66 0.15 -11.70 -11.41
C SER A 66 -1.02 -11.06 -10.69
N ALA A 67 -1.37 -11.57 -9.50
CA ALA A 67 -2.30 -10.88 -8.61
C ALA A 67 -1.74 -9.55 -8.11
N PHE A 68 -0.43 -9.41 -7.92
CA PHE A 68 0.16 -8.26 -7.22
C PHE A 68 0.75 -7.19 -8.13
N HIS A 69 1.05 -7.56 -9.38
CA HIS A 69 1.65 -6.67 -10.36
C HIS A 69 0.94 -6.78 -11.70
N GLN A 70 1.08 -5.74 -12.49
CA GLN A 70 0.65 -5.63 -13.87
C GLN A 70 1.81 -5.08 -14.71
N PHE A 71 1.60 -5.01 -16.02
CA PHE A 71 2.52 -4.33 -16.93
C PHE A 71 1.79 -3.18 -17.59
N ASP A 72 2.39 -2.00 -17.50
CA ASP A 72 1.92 -0.79 -18.17
C ASP A 72 2.75 -0.56 -19.45
N CYS A 73 2.15 0.13 -20.42
CA CYS A 73 2.85 0.52 -21.62
C CYS A 73 3.72 1.74 -21.33
N CYS A 74 4.95 1.73 -21.86
CA CYS A 74 5.93 2.77 -21.63
C CYS A 74 6.91 2.88 -22.80
N GLY A 75 7.89 3.77 -22.64
CA GLY A 75 8.91 4.03 -23.65
C GLY A 75 8.45 5.09 -24.68
N PRO A 76 9.33 5.46 -25.61
CA PRO A 76 9.10 6.57 -26.55
C PRO A 76 7.91 6.36 -27.49
N HIS A 77 7.49 5.11 -27.69
CA HIS A 77 6.38 4.74 -28.56
C HIS A 77 5.24 4.04 -27.81
N GLU A 78 5.26 3.95 -26.48
CA GLU A 78 4.23 3.22 -25.70
C GLU A 78 4.08 1.75 -26.11
N THR A 79 5.19 1.14 -26.56
CA THR A 79 5.26 -0.24 -27.07
C THR A 79 6.09 -1.15 -26.18
N GLU A 80 6.73 -0.61 -25.13
CA GLU A 80 7.51 -1.37 -24.15
C GLU A 80 6.65 -1.74 -22.93
N CYS A 81 7.02 -2.83 -22.26
CA CYS A 81 6.30 -3.34 -21.09
C CYS A 81 7.05 -2.97 -19.81
N CYS A 82 6.49 -2.06 -19.02
CA CYS A 82 7.04 -1.66 -17.73
C CYS A 82 6.31 -2.33 -16.58
N PHE A 83 7.05 -2.81 -15.58
CA PHE A 83 6.47 -3.36 -14.35
C PHE A 83 5.72 -2.27 -13.57
N ALA A 84 4.50 -2.57 -13.17
CA ALA A 84 3.69 -1.71 -12.31
C ALA A 84 3.01 -2.54 -11.22
N ILE A 85 2.86 -1.95 -10.03
CA ILE A 85 2.13 -2.58 -8.92
C ILE A 85 0.63 -2.35 -9.16
N GLN A 86 -0.21 -3.39 -8.95
CA GLN A 86 -1.65 -3.21 -9.10
C GLN A 86 -2.20 -2.22 -8.08
N GLY A 87 -3.11 -1.35 -8.50
CA GLY A 87 -3.64 -0.28 -7.65
C GLY A 87 -4.24 -0.78 -6.33
N TRP A 88 -4.91 -1.93 -6.33
CA TRP A 88 -5.48 -2.51 -5.10
C TRP A 88 -4.40 -2.89 -4.07
N VAL A 89 -3.22 -3.35 -4.53
CA VAL A 89 -2.10 -3.68 -3.66
C VAL A 89 -1.58 -2.42 -2.98
N ILE A 90 -1.43 -1.34 -3.74
CA ILE A 90 -0.99 -0.04 -3.22
C ILE A 90 -1.97 0.44 -2.15
N VAL A 91 -3.27 0.35 -2.40
CA VAL A 91 -4.31 0.75 -1.42
C VAL A 91 -4.22 -0.06 -0.14
N ILE A 92 -4.18 -1.40 -0.22
CA ILE A 92 -4.09 -2.26 0.98
C ILE A 92 -2.80 -2.01 1.74
N LEU A 93 -1.67 -1.95 1.05
CA LEU A 93 -0.36 -1.73 1.67
C LEU A 93 -0.32 -0.38 2.39
N THR A 94 -0.94 0.65 1.82
CA THR A 94 -1.02 1.98 2.43
C THR A 94 -1.88 1.97 3.69
N ILE A 95 -3.04 1.32 3.67
CA ILE A 95 -3.92 1.21 4.85
C ILE A 95 -3.23 0.41 5.97
N VAL A 96 -2.66 -0.75 5.65
CA VAL A 96 -1.99 -1.60 6.66
C VAL A 96 -0.74 -0.88 7.20
N GLY A 97 0.04 -0.26 6.32
CA GLY A 97 1.23 0.50 6.69
C GLY A 97 0.92 1.69 7.61
N THR A 98 -0.13 2.46 7.31
CA THR A 98 -0.56 3.59 8.15
C THR A 98 -1.03 3.13 9.52
N CYS A 99 -1.90 2.12 9.59
CA CYS A 99 -2.35 1.55 10.87
C CYS A 99 -1.17 1.02 11.71
N GLY A 100 -0.24 0.28 11.08
CA GLY A 100 0.95 -0.24 11.75
C GLY A 100 1.86 0.88 12.27
N ALA A 101 2.09 1.92 11.48
CA ALA A 101 2.88 3.08 11.90
C ALA A 101 2.27 3.79 13.12
N ILE A 102 0.95 4.00 13.12
CA ILE A 102 0.24 4.60 14.27
C ILE A 102 0.46 3.75 15.52
N ILE A 103 0.24 2.43 15.44
CA ILE A 103 0.41 1.52 16.59
C ILE A 103 1.85 1.57 17.12
N LEU A 104 2.85 1.52 16.23
CA LEU A 104 4.25 1.58 16.61
C LEU A 104 4.62 2.91 17.28
N ILE A 105 4.13 4.03 16.75
CA ILE A 105 4.35 5.36 17.33
C ILE A 105 3.72 5.43 18.73
N PHE A 106 2.46 5.02 18.88
CA PHE A 106 1.80 5.00 20.19
C PHE A 106 2.52 4.08 21.19
N ALA A 107 2.94 2.89 20.76
CA ALA A 107 3.68 1.97 21.62
C ALA A 107 5.04 2.55 22.06
N ALA A 108 5.76 3.23 21.16
CA ALA A 108 7.00 3.91 21.48
C ALA A 108 6.78 5.06 22.47
N LEU A 109 5.76 5.89 22.25
CA LEU A 109 5.44 7.02 23.13
C LEU A 109 5.00 6.58 24.53
N LEU A 110 4.29 5.46 24.64
CA LEU A 110 3.96 4.82 25.92
C LEU A 110 5.21 4.28 26.61
N LYS A 111 6.07 3.55 25.89
CA LYS A 111 7.31 2.97 26.45
C LYS A 111 8.28 4.05 26.95
N LEU A 112 8.29 5.22 26.30
CA LEU A 112 9.10 6.36 26.71
C LEU A 112 8.40 7.27 27.74
N ASN A 113 7.19 6.93 28.22
CA ASN A 113 6.37 7.74 29.14
C ASN A 113 6.11 9.18 28.66
N LEU A 114 6.10 9.44 27.34
CA LEU A 114 5.98 10.78 26.77
C LEU A 114 4.53 11.32 26.78
N ILE A 115 3.52 10.44 26.73
CA ILE A 115 2.08 10.82 26.60
C ILE A 115 1.25 10.44 27.82
N CYS A 116 1.62 9.37 28.52
CA CYS A 116 1.02 8.99 29.80
C CYS A 116 2.15 8.61 30.75
N PRO A 117 2.58 9.52 31.66
CA PRO A 117 3.40 9.09 32.78
C PRO A 117 2.52 8.18 33.64
N LEU A 118 2.63 6.86 33.45
CA LEU A 118 2.03 5.92 34.39
C LEU A 118 2.63 6.26 35.76
N PRO A 119 1.81 6.59 36.78
CA PRO A 119 2.33 6.68 38.13
C PRO A 119 2.95 5.31 38.40
N TYR A 120 4.27 5.29 38.63
CA TYR A 120 4.98 4.10 39.03
C TYR A 120 4.21 3.53 40.22
N SER A 121 3.55 2.39 40.02
CA SER A 121 2.87 1.69 41.11
C SER A 121 3.96 1.26 42.07
N GLN A 122 4.22 2.10 43.08
CA GLN A 122 5.05 1.73 44.20
C GLN A 122 4.34 0.53 44.83
N LYS A 123 4.94 -0.67 44.67
CA LYS A 123 4.55 -1.81 45.49
C LYS A 123 4.50 -1.32 46.93
N PRO A 124 3.39 -1.53 47.68
CA PRO A 124 3.34 -1.16 49.08
C PRO A 124 4.54 -1.78 49.78
N THR A 125 5.42 -0.94 50.33
CA THR A 125 6.49 -1.41 51.18
C THR A 125 5.83 -2.16 52.34
N PRO A 126 6.14 -3.45 52.56
CA PRO A 126 5.57 -4.16 53.69
C PRO A 126 5.94 -3.40 54.98
N PRO A 127 5.01 -3.28 55.95
CA PRO A 127 5.29 -2.53 57.17
C PRO A 127 6.51 -3.12 57.88
N THR A 128 7.49 -2.27 58.15
CA THR A 128 8.65 -2.59 58.99
C THR A 128 8.14 -2.98 60.38
N TYR A 129 8.29 -4.25 60.74
CA TYR A 129 7.98 -4.76 62.08
C TYR A 129 8.96 -4.14 63.08
N THR A 130 8.54 -3.13 63.82
CA THR A 130 9.24 -2.67 65.01
C THR A 130 8.86 -3.63 66.13
N GLY A 131 9.72 -4.62 66.38
CA GLY A 131 9.58 -5.55 67.49
C GLY A 131 9.41 -4.83 68.82
N ILE A 132 8.54 -5.37 69.65
CA ILE A 132 8.33 -4.96 71.03
C ILE A 132 9.65 -5.23 71.78
N GLN A 133 10.26 -4.19 72.33
CA GLN A 133 11.30 -4.32 73.36
C GLN A 133 10.56 -4.47 74.70
N GLU A 134 10.65 -5.65 75.30
CA GLU A 134 10.30 -5.90 76.72
C GLU A 134 11.24 -5.15 77.67
#